data_AF-A0A6C0PVX1-F1
#
_entry.id   AF-A0A6C0PVX1-F1
#
_cell.length_a   1.000
_cell.length_b   1.000
_cell.length_c   1.000
_cell.angle_alpha   90.00
_cell.angle_beta   90.00
_cell.angle_gamma   90.00
#
_symmetry.space_group_name_H-M   'P 1'
#
loop_
_entity.id
_entity.type
_entity.pdbx_description
1 polymer ?
#
loop_
_entity_poly.entity_id
_entity_poly.type
_entity_poly.pdbx_seq_one_letter_code
_entity_poly.pdbx_strand_id
1 'polypeptide(L)'
;MTRRRGKTPLFEQGCIPAPGGLLDWRDARHVDAGRTLPCVLCGSRTPMRSHYGEPVHKACADSWITGNAAEARLGRFASDIQPETRDKADDHA
;
A
#
# COMPACT_ATOMS: atom_id res chain seq x y z
N MET A 1 5.09 -27.54 -13.96
CA MET A 1 4.82 -26.22 -14.58
C MET A 1 5.08 -25.14 -13.53
N THR A 2 6.33 -24.67 -13.46
CA THR A 2 6.75 -23.65 -12.49
C THR A 2 6.21 -22.30 -12.92
N ARG A 3 5.20 -21.77 -12.22
CA ARG A 3 4.67 -20.43 -12.49
C ARG A 3 5.78 -19.43 -12.19
N ARG A 4 6.44 -18.94 -13.23
CA ARG A 4 7.25 -17.72 -13.17
C ARG A 4 6.32 -16.61 -12.69
N ARG A 5 6.44 -16.23 -11.42
CA ARG A 5 5.81 -15.04 -10.86
C ARG A 5 6.36 -13.87 -11.66
N GLY A 6 5.59 -13.45 -12.67
CA GLY A 6 5.90 -12.28 -13.47
C GLY A 6 6.15 -11.12 -12.52
N LYS A 7 7.24 -10.39 -12.77
CA LYS A 7 7.48 -9.08 -12.18
C LYS A 7 6.42 -8.14 -12.76
N THR A 8 5.19 -8.24 -12.29
CA THR A 8 4.23 -7.16 -12.45
C THR A 8 4.91 -5.94 -11.83
N PRO A 9 4.97 -4.79 -12.52
CA PRO A 9 5.42 -3.58 -11.85
C PRO A 9 4.59 -3.44 -10.57
N LEU A 10 5.27 -3.43 -9.43
CA LEU A 10 4.63 -3.46 -8.10
C LEU A 10 3.82 -2.19 -7.81
N PHE A 11 3.82 -1.23 -8.73
CA PHE A 11 3.07 0.00 -8.67
C PHE A 11 2.66 0.44 -10.09
N GLU A 12 1.40 0.80 -10.27
CA GLU A 12 1.02 1.80 -11.25
C GLU A 12 1.06 3.16 -10.52
N GLN A 13 1.72 4.16 -11.10
CA GLN A 13 1.90 5.49 -10.49
C GLN A 13 0.58 6.15 -10.05
N GLY A 14 -0.58 5.68 -10.56
CA GLY A 14 -1.91 6.12 -10.17
C GLY A 14 -2.40 5.66 -8.79
N CYS A 15 -1.68 4.77 -8.10
CA CYS A 15 -2.06 4.28 -6.77
C CYS A 15 -1.42 5.09 -5.61
N ILE A 16 -0.64 6.12 -5.90
CA ILE A 16 -0.12 7.03 -4.88
C ILE A 16 -1.24 8.02 -4.56
N PRO A 17 -1.78 8.04 -3.33
CA PRO A 17 -2.83 8.98 -2.99
C PRO A 17 -2.30 10.42 -3.08
N ALA A 18 -3.19 11.33 -3.51
CA ALA A 18 -2.92 12.76 -3.42
C ALA A 18 -2.66 13.15 -1.95
N PRO A 19 -1.94 14.25 -1.68
CA PRO A 19 -1.85 14.77 -0.32
C PRO A 19 -3.24 15.01 0.27
N GLY A 20 -3.51 14.44 1.46
CA GLY A 20 -4.83 14.40 2.09
C GLY A 20 -5.73 13.25 1.65
N GLY A 21 -5.31 12.44 0.67
CA GLY A 21 -5.92 11.17 0.32
C GLY A 21 -5.43 10.06 1.24
N LEU A 22 -6.36 9.22 1.71
CA LEU A 22 -6.02 8.11 2.59
C LEU A 22 -5.38 6.98 1.81
N LEU A 23 -4.24 6.50 2.32
CA LEU A 23 -3.63 5.26 1.84
C LEU A 23 -4.59 4.07 2.05
N ASP A 24 -4.64 3.11 1.14
CA ASP A 24 -5.38 1.86 1.34
C ASP A 24 -4.40 0.68 1.38
N TRP A 25 -4.27 0.04 2.55
CA TRP A 25 -3.42 -1.14 2.80
C TRP A 25 -4.24 -2.23 3.47
N ARG A 26 -5.43 -2.49 2.92
CA ARG A 26 -6.36 -3.48 3.47
C ARG A 26 -5.97 -4.91 3.08
N ASP A 27 -5.15 -5.06 2.05
CA ASP A 27 -4.71 -6.38 1.62
C ASP A 27 -3.74 -7.03 2.62
N ALA A 28 -3.89 -8.33 2.84
CA ALA A 28 -3.09 -9.09 3.80
C ALA A 28 -1.59 -9.09 3.47
N ARG A 29 -1.18 -8.79 2.23
CA ARG A 29 0.23 -8.61 1.84
C ARG A 29 0.95 -7.53 2.64
N HIS A 30 0.21 -6.55 3.16
CA HIS A 30 0.76 -5.48 4.00
C HIS A 30 0.94 -5.88 5.46
N VAL A 31 0.37 -7.00 5.91
CA VAL A 31 0.41 -7.42 7.31
C VAL A 31 1.28 -8.66 7.48
N ASP A 32 2.48 -8.46 8.04
CA ASP A 32 3.36 -9.54 8.48
C ASP A 32 3.15 -9.77 9.98
N ALA A 33 2.12 -10.54 10.32
CA ALA A 33 1.77 -10.85 11.72
C ALA A 33 2.85 -11.69 12.44
N GLY A 34 3.72 -12.37 11.68
CA GLY A 34 4.80 -13.18 12.24
C GLY A 34 6.02 -12.39 12.66
N ARG A 35 6.17 -11.14 12.19
CA ARG A 35 7.34 -10.29 12.46
C ARG A 35 6.92 -8.87 12.75
N THR A 36 7.07 -8.44 14.01
CA THR A 36 6.94 -7.03 14.37
C THR A 36 8.31 -6.35 14.32
N LEU A 37 8.44 -5.35 13.46
CA LEU A 37 9.67 -4.58 13.26
C LEU A 37 9.43 -3.11 13.63
N PRO A 38 10.44 -2.35 14.04
CA PRO A 38 10.28 -0.92 14.32
C PRO A 38 9.91 -0.16 13.04
N CYS A 39 8.91 0.71 13.14
CA CYS A 39 8.49 1.58 12.06
C CYS A 39 9.62 2.54 11.68
N VAL A 40 9.94 2.65 10.38
CA VAL A 40 11.03 3.52 9.91
C VAL A 40 10.75 5.02 10.12
N LEU A 41 9.50 5.41 10.37
CA LEU A 41 9.11 6.80 10.59
C LEU A 41 9.04 7.18 12.08
N CYS A 42 8.50 6.32 12.94
CA CYS A 42 8.27 6.64 14.36
C CYS A 42 9.01 5.71 15.35
N GLY A 43 9.70 4.67 14.87
CA GLY A 43 10.43 3.71 15.69
C GLY A 43 9.58 2.67 16.44
N SER A 44 8.27 2.89 16.55
CA SER A 44 7.36 1.97 17.27
C SER A 44 7.14 0.67 16.50
N ARG A 45 6.92 -0.45 17.20
CA ARG A 45 6.72 -1.76 16.57
C ARG A 45 5.49 -1.76 15.66
N THR A 46 5.63 -2.38 14.49
CA THR A 46 4.54 -2.55 13.52
C THR A 46 4.60 -3.92 12.85
N PRO A 47 3.46 -4.64 12.76
CA PRO A 47 3.35 -5.81 11.88
C PRO A 47 3.21 -5.39 10.40
N MET A 48 3.00 -4.09 10.12
CA MET A 48 2.64 -3.61 8.80
C MET A 48 3.88 -3.29 7.94
N ARG A 49 3.71 -3.45 6.63
CA ARG A 49 4.75 -3.28 5.60
C ARG A 49 4.24 -2.39 4.47
N SER A 50 5.13 -1.53 3.96
CA SER A 50 4.91 -0.87 2.67
C SER A 50 4.96 -1.88 1.53
N HIS A 51 4.59 -1.46 0.32
CA HIS A 51 4.74 -2.29 -0.88
C HIS A 51 6.17 -2.78 -1.14
N TYR A 52 7.18 -2.04 -0.70
CA TYR A 52 8.60 -2.43 -0.80
C TYR A 52 9.08 -3.29 0.37
N GLY A 53 8.20 -3.59 1.33
CA GLY A 53 8.53 -4.37 2.52
C GLY A 53 9.17 -3.55 3.65
N GLU A 54 9.20 -2.22 3.57
CA GLU A 54 9.67 -1.40 4.69
C GLU A 54 8.66 -1.46 5.86
N PRO A 55 9.10 -1.65 7.11
CA PRO A 55 8.20 -1.65 8.26
C PRO A 55 7.70 -0.23 8.55
N VAL A 56 6.40 -0.02 8.42
CA VAL A 56 5.78 1.29 8.63
C VAL A 56 4.32 1.13 9.04
N HIS A 57 3.81 1.99 9.92
CA HIS A 57 2.37 2.05 10.20
C HIS A 57 1.66 2.77 9.06
N LYS A 58 0.44 2.33 8.72
CA LYS A 58 -0.42 3.01 7.75
C LYS A 58 -0.53 4.52 8.03
N ALA A 59 -0.82 4.88 9.27
CA ALA A 59 -1.00 6.27 9.68
C ALA A 59 0.30 7.10 9.54
N CYS A 60 1.47 6.49 9.78
CA CYS A 60 2.75 7.16 9.59
C CYS A 60 3.03 7.39 8.10
N ALA A 61 2.75 6.40 7.25
CA ALA A 61 2.89 6.54 5.81
C ALA A 61 1.94 7.62 5.25
N ASP A 62 0.69 7.65 5.71
CA ASP A 62 -0.31 8.66 5.36
C ASP A 62 0.13 10.09 5.74
N SER A 63 0.63 10.24 6.97
CA SER A 63 1.19 11.51 7.46
C SER A 63 2.40 11.94 6.64
N TRP A 64 3.26 10.99 6.27
CA TRP A 64 4.44 11.27 5.42
C TRP A 64 4.03 11.70 4.02
N ILE A 65 3.04 11.07 3.39
CA ILE A 65 2.53 11.47 2.06
C ILE A 65 1.94 12.88 2.12
N THR A 66 1.19 13.18 3.18
CA THR A 66 0.61 14.50 3.40
C THR A 66 1.69 15.58 3.54
N GLY A 67 2.78 15.29 4.27
CA GLY A 67 3.90 16.22 4.45
C GLY A 67 4.88 16.29 3.27
N ASN A 68 4.97 15.26 2.44
CA ASN A 68 5.99 15.09 1.40
C ASN A 68 5.34 14.74 0.04
N ALA A 69 4.32 15.50 -0.35
CA ALA A 69 3.51 15.21 -1.54
C ALA A 69 4.34 15.06 -2.84
N ALA A 70 5.41 15.84 -2.98
CA ALA A 70 6.30 15.76 -4.13
C ALA A 70 7.11 14.46 -4.15
N GLU A 71 7.65 14.05 -3.00
CA GLU A 71 8.40 12.80 -2.87
C GLU A 71 7.50 11.57 -2.88
N ALA A 72 6.25 11.70 -2.40
CA ALA A 72 5.26 10.64 -2.47
C ALA A 72 5.03 10.19 -3.91
N ARG A 73 5.07 11.11 -4.88
CA ARG A 73 4.98 10.81 -6.33
C ARG A 73 6.13 9.96 -6.87
N LEU A 74 7.24 9.84 -6.13
CA LEU A 74 8.31 8.88 -6.45
C LEU A 74 7.94 7.44 -6.09
N GLY A 75 6.79 7.26 -5.42
CA GLY A 75 6.19 5.96 -5.17
C GLY A 75 6.78 5.21 -4.00
N ARG A 76 7.30 5.89 -2.97
CA ARG A 76 7.80 5.24 -1.74
C ARG A 76 6.68 4.49 -0.98
N PHE A 77 5.51 5.13 -0.88
CA PHE A 77 4.29 4.54 -0.33
C PHE A 77 3.18 4.68 -1.37
N ALA A 78 2.55 3.56 -1.70
CA ALA A 78 1.42 3.49 -2.63
C ALA A 78 0.28 2.73 -1.96
N SER A 79 -0.96 3.04 -2.32
CA SER A 79 -2.14 2.26 -1.94
C SER A 79 -2.18 0.96 -2.74
N ASP A 80 -2.91 -0.03 -2.22
CA ASP A 80 -3.35 -1.20 -2.95
C ASP A 80 -4.08 -0.75 -4.23
N ILE A 81 -3.77 -1.41 -5.35
CA ILE A 81 -4.58 -1.30 -6.57
C ILE A 81 -5.96 -1.84 -6.21
N GLN A 82 -6.95 -0.95 -6.09
CA GLN A 82 -8.34 -1.40 -6.03
C GLN A 82 -8.60 -2.11 -7.36
N PRO A 83 -8.99 -3.40 -7.37
CA PRO A 83 -9.55 -3.94 -8.60
C PRO A 83 -10.72 -3.03 -8.95
N GLU A 84 -10.69 -2.46 -10.16
CA GLU A 84 -11.86 -1.83 -10.76
C GLU A 84 -13.06 -2.70 -10.40
N THR A 85 -14.01 -2.10 -9.68
CA THR A 85 -15.20 -2.82 -9.24
C THR A 85 -15.76 -3.48 -10.48
N ARG A 86 -15.67 -4.81 -10.56
CA ARG A 86 -16.41 -5.57 -11.56
C ARG A 86 -17.82 -5.02 -11.50
N ASP A 87 -18.25 -4.32 -12.53
CA ASP A 87 -19.61 -3.84 -12.68
C ASP A 87 -20.52 -4.97 -12.21
N LYS A 88 -21.15 -4.75 -11.06
CA LYS A 88 -22.16 -5.65 -10.54
C LYS A 88 -23.33 -5.43 -11.49
N ALA A 89 -23.38 -6.23 -12.56
CA ALA A 89 -24.61 -6.44 -13.31
C ALA A 89 -25.62 -6.99 -12.29
N ASP A 90 -26.41 -6.07 -11.75
CA ASP A 90 -27.54 -6.31 -10.89
C ASP A 90 -28.65 -6.88 -11.79
N ASP A 91 -28.59 -8.18 -12.03
CA ASP A 91 -29.68 -8.96 -12.63
C ASP A 91 -30.35 -9.74 -11.50
N HIS A 92 -31.18 -9.04 -10.74
CA HIS A 92 -32.16 -9.66 -9.84
C HIS A 92 -33.48 -9.80 -10.60
N ALA A 93 -33.60 -10.89 -11.37
CA ALA A 93 -34.85 -11.35 -11.97
C ALA A 93 -35.56 -12.37 -11.08
#